data_AF-A0A3B7MMK1-F1
#
_entry.id   AF-A0A3B7MMK1-F1
#
_cell.length_a   1.000
_cell.length_b   1.000
_cell.length_c   1.000
_cell.angle_alpha   90.00
_cell.angle_beta   90.00
_cell.angle_gamma   90.00
#
_symmetry.space_group_name_H-M   'P 1'
#
loop_
_entity.id
_entity.type
_entity.pdbx_description
1 polymer ?
#
loop_
_entity_poly.entity_id
_entity_poly.type
_entity_poly.pdbx_seq_one_letter_code
_entity_poly.pdbx_strand_id
1 'polypeptide(L)'
;MSDQSKIAILTFISGDATPGTPSRYSFNALGKHLNLSKDELDGFLTELNKERFISQYTKKGVDSFTAILNQKGLDAVQDESFI
;
A
#
# COMPACT_ATOMS: atom_id res chain seq x y z
N MET A 1 8.22 -10.54 -9.46
CA MET A 1 8.67 -9.25 -8.90
C MET A 1 7.50 -8.38 -8.43
N SER A 2 6.41 -8.25 -9.19
CA SER A 2 5.17 -7.52 -8.79
C SER A 2 4.68 -7.83 -7.36
N ASP A 3 4.51 -9.11 -7.05
CA ASP A 3 3.82 -9.51 -5.82
C ASP A 3 4.66 -9.24 -4.57
N GLN A 4 5.98 -9.41 -4.67
CA GLN A 4 6.90 -9.07 -3.59
C GLN A 4 6.88 -7.56 -3.28
N SER A 5 6.77 -6.70 -4.30
CA SER A 5 6.62 -5.26 -4.11
C SER A 5 5.29 -4.89 -3.47
N LYS A 6 4.19 -5.55 -3.88
CA LYS A 6 2.86 -5.37 -3.26
C LYS A 6 2.85 -5.79 -1.79
N ILE A 7 3.46 -6.93 -1.45
CA ILE A 7 3.59 -7.39 -0.06
C ILE A 7 4.39 -6.36 0.72
N ALA A 8 5.53 -5.91 0.21
CA ALA A 8 6.34 -4.91 0.89
C ALA A 8 5.59 -3.58 1.14
N ILE A 9 4.75 -3.14 0.21
CA ILE A 9 3.85 -1.99 0.40
C ILE A 9 2.85 -2.27 1.53
N LEU A 10 2.20 -3.43 1.51
CA LEU A 10 1.24 -3.80 2.56
C LEU A 10 1.90 -3.94 3.93
N THR A 11 3.10 -4.53 4.00
CA THR A 11 3.90 -4.65 5.23
C THR A 11 4.28 -3.29 5.78
N PHE A 12 4.66 -2.34 4.92
CA PHE A 12 4.94 -0.98 5.34
C PHE A 12 3.68 -0.29 5.91
N ILE A 13 2.54 -0.44 5.23
CA ILE A 13 1.27 0.13 5.69
C ILE A 13 0.82 -0.52 7.01
N SER A 14 0.90 -1.85 7.13
CA SER A 14 0.47 -2.59 8.32
C SER A 14 1.34 -2.37 9.55
N GLY A 15 2.61 -1.96 9.36
CA GLY A 15 3.48 -1.58 10.46
C GLY A 15 3.06 -0.30 11.18
N ASP A 16 2.34 0.59 10.51
CA ASP A 16 1.96 1.93 11.02
C ASP A 16 0.43 2.13 11.13
N ALA A 17 -0.37 1.38 10.35
CA ALA A 17 -1.82 1.49 10.33
C ALA A 17 -2.49 0.38 11.16
N THR A 18 -3.45 0.78 12.01
CA THR A 18 -4.46 -0.16 12.52
C THR A 18 -5.44 -0.50 11.40
N PRO A 19 -5.78 -1.78 11.16
CA PRO A 19 -6.79 -2.16 10.16
C PRO A 19 -8.09 -1.37 10.33
N GLY A 20 -8.65 -0.89 9.22
CA GLY A 20 -9.86 -0.06 9.22
C GLY A 20 -9.66 1.41 9.61
N THR A 21 -8.45 1.82 10.03
CA THR A 21 -8.13 3.23 10.30
C THR A 21 -7.43 3.88 9.10
N PRO A 22 -7.83 5.11 8.72
CA PRO A 22 -7.15 5.84 7.66
C PRO A 22 -5.80 6.36 8.14
N SER A 23 -4.75 5.99 7.42
CA SER A 23 -3.37 6.43 7.67
C SER A 23 -2.82 7.17 6.45
N ARG A 24 -2.05 8.24 6.68
CA ARG A 24 -1.53 9.10 5.61
C ARG A 24 -0.07 8.78 5.33
N TYR A 25 0.26 8.56 4.07
CA TYR A 25 1.58 8.20 3.59
C TYR A 25 2.05 9.16 2.49
N SER A 26 3.38 9.25 2.29
CA SER A 26 3.99 9.98 1.18
C SER A 26 4.47 9.03 0.10
N PHE A 27 4.18 9.35 -1.16
CA PHE A 27 4.66 8.56 -2.30
C PHE A 27 6.18 8.58 -2.38
N ASN A 28 6.81 9.74 -2.18
CA ASN A 28 8.26 9.85 -2.18
C ASN A 28 8.91 9.07 -1.02
N ALA A 29 8.35 9.13 0.18
CA ALA A 29 8.89 8.40 1.33
C ALA A 29 8.83 6.89 1.11
N LEU A 30 7.67 6.40 0.67
CA LEU A 30 7.45 4.97 0.38
C LEU A 30 8.30 4.48 -0.79
N GLY A 31 8.38 5.28 -1.87
CA GLY A 31 9.20 4.95 -3.04
C GLY A 31 10.69 4.87 -2.72
N LYS A 32 11.20 5.78 -1.88
CA LYS A 32 12.59 5.69 -1.40
C LYS A 32 12.85 4.47 -0.53
N HIS A 33 11.91 4.12 0.35
CA HIS A 33 12.06 2.95 1.22
C HIS A 33 12.08 1.64 0.40
N LEU A 34 11.22 1.54 -0.60
CA LEU A 34 11.08 0.32 -1.41
C LEU A 34 11.95 0.31 -2.67
N ASN A 35 12.70 1.40 -2.92
CA ASN A 35 13.46 1.63 -4.14
C ASN A 35 12.60 1.48 -5.40
N LEU A 36 11.37 2.01 -5.35
CA LEU A 36 10.39 2.00 -6.44
C LEU A 36 10.18 3.40 -6.98
N SER A 37 9.95 3.51 -8.29
CA SER A 37 9.49 4.75 -8.91
C SER A 37 8.05 5.05 -8.50
N LYS A 38 7.66 6.33 -8.58
CA LYS A 38 6.29 6.75 -8.26
C LYS A 38 5.25 6.05 -9.15
N ASP A 39 5.58 5.85 -10.42
CA ASP A 39 4.68 5.22 -11.40
C ASP A 39 4.44 3.74 -11.07
N GLU A 40 5.48 3.01 -10.68
CA GLU A 40 5.36 1.62 -10.21
C GLU A 40 4.52 1.55 -8.93
N LEU A 41 4.76 2.47 -7.99
CA LEU A 41 4.03 2.54 -6.73
C LEU A 41 2.54 2.82 -6.94
N ASP A 42 2.21 3.76 -7.82
CA ASP A 42 0.82 4.08 -8.18
C ASP A 42 0.14 2.88 -8.86
N GLY A 43 0.87 2.16 -9.71
CA GLY A 43 0.42 0.90 -10.32
C GLY A 43 0.08 -0.15 -9.26
N PHE A 44 1.01 -0.44 -8.34
CA PHE A 44 0.79 -1.44 -7.29
C PHE A 44 -0.32 -1.04 -6.32
N LEU A 45 -0.39 0.21 -5.90
CA LEU A 45 -1.46 0.70 -5.02
C LEU A 45 -2.83 0.64 -5.70
N THR A 46 -2.89 0.91 -7.01
CA THR A 46 -4.11 0.77 -7.80
C THR A 46 -4.59 -0.68 -7.85
N GLU A 47 -3.68 -1.62 -8.05
CA GLU A 47 -3.99 -3.05 -8.03
C GLU A 47 -4.46 -3.53 -6.65
N LEU A 48 -3.72 -3.17 -5.59
CA LEU A 48 -4.10 -3.49 -4.20
C LEU A 48 -5.47 -2.92 -3.82
N ASN A 49 -5.80 -1.71 -4.30
CA ASN A 49 -7.11 -1.11 -4.11
C ASN A 49 -8.21 -1.85 -4.90
N LYS A 50 -7.93 -2.24 -6.15
CA LYS A 50 -8.86 -3.01 -6.99
C LYS A 50 -9.18 -4.38 -6.38
N GLU A 51 -8.18 -5.03 -5.80
CA GLU A 51 -8.29 -6.35 -5.14
C GLU A 51 -8.79 -6.27 -3.69
N ARG A 52 -9.11 -5.05 -3.24
CA ARG A 52 -9.66 -4.71 -1.91
C ARG A 52 -8.74 -5.05 -0.74
N PHE A 53 -7.43 -5.12 -0.95
CA PHE A 53 -6.46 -5.25 0.14
C PHE A 53 -6.32 -3.93 0.92
N ILE A 54 -6.43 -2.80 0.21
CA ILE A 54 -6.47 -1.46 0.80
C ILE A 54 -7.64 -0.66 0.23
N SER A 55 -7.99 0.44 0.88
CA SER A 55 -8.75 1.52 0.27
C SER A 55 -7.90 2.77 0.22
N GLN A 56 -7.56 3.21 -0.99
CA GLN A 56 -6.72 4.38 -1.19
C GLN A 56 -7.52 5.63 -1.57
N TYR A 57 -7.07 6.77 -1.06
CA TYR A 57 -7.54 8.09 -1.43
C TYR A 57 -6.35 8.98 -1.75
N THR A 58 -6.21 9.33 -3.02
CA THR A 58 -5.13 10.18 -3.52
C THR A 58 -5.69 11.54 -3.91
N LYS A 59 -4.99 12.62 -3.55
CA LYS A 59 -5.32 13.97 -4.03
C LYS A 59 -4.36 14.35 -5.14
N LYS A 60 -4.90 14.63 -6.33
CA LYS A 60 -4.10 15.04 -7.50
C LYS A 60 -3.22 16.25 -7.16
N GLY A 61 -1.93 16.17 -7.49
CA GLY A 61 -0.95 17.23 -7.24
C GLY A 61 -0.35 17.26 -5.83
N VAL A 62 -0.68 16.30 -4.96
CA VAL A 62 -0.09 16.18 -3.62
C VAL A 62 0.78 14.93 -3.54
N ASP A 63 1.94 15.04 -2.90
CA ASP A 63 2.85 13.91 -2.63
C ASP A 63 2.39 13.02 -1.46
N SER A 64 1.08 12.93 -1.23
CA SER A 64 0.55 12.13 -0.14
C SER A 64 -0.73 11.43 -0.54
N PHE A 65 -0.91 10.22 -0.02
CA PHE A 65 -2.13 9.45 -0.14
C PHE A 65 -2.60 9.01 1.25
N THR A 66 -3.89 8.80 1.38
CA THR A 66 -4.46 8.13 2.56
C THR A 66 -4.75 6.70 2.16
N ALA A 67 -4.31 5.74 2.96
CA ALA A 67 -4.65 4.34 2.78
C ALA A 67 -5.32 3.82 4.05
N ILE A 68 -6.35 2.99 3.85
CA ILE A 68 -6.95 2.17 4.89
C ILE A 68 -6.56 0.73 4.58
N LEU A 69 -5.90 0.08 5.53
CA LEU A 69 -5.63 -1.36 5.43
C LEU A 69 -6.92 -2.13 5.74
N ASN A 70 -7.33 -3.01 4.83
CA ASN A 70 -8.45 -3.90 5.07
C ASN A 70 -7.97 -5.19 5.75
N GLN A 71 -8.88 -5.93 6.39
CA GLN A 71 -8.54 -7.22 7.01
C GLN A 71 -7.83 -8.16 6.03
N LYS A 72 -8.34 -8.27 4.81
CA LYS A 72 -7.73 -9.05 3.72
C LYS A 72 -6.27 -8.64 3.43
N GLY A 73 -5.96 -7.35 3.52
CA GLY A 73 -4.60 -6.83 3.35
C GLY A 73 -3.68 -7.20 4.51
N LEU A 74 -4.20 -7.22 5.74
CA LEU A 74 -3.46 -7.69 6.90
C LEU A 74 -3.17 -9.19 6.81
N ASP A 75 -4.18 -9.99 6.44
CA ASP A 75 -4.05 -11.44 6.29
C ASP A 75 -2.97 -11.76 5.24
N ALA A 76 -2.97 -11.05 4.11
CA ALA A 76 -1.95 -11.22 3.07
C ALA A 76 -0.51 -10.89 3.53
N VAL A 77 -0.35 -9.97 4.48
CA VAL A 77 0.96 -9.68 5.09
C VAL A 77 1.37 -10.79 6.04
N GLN A 78 0.43 -11.33 6.83
CA GLN A 78 0.70 -12.40 7.79
C GLN A 78 1.07 -13.71 7.09
N ASP A 79 0.39 -14.02 5.99
CA ASP A 79 0.62 -15.23 5.19
C ASP A 79 1.77 -15.06 4.19
N GLU A 80 2.36 -13.86 4.11
CA GLU A 80 3.35 -13.45 3.09
C GLU A 80 2.91 -13.82 1.67
N SER A 81 1.60 -13.76 1.42
CA SER A 81 1.00 -14.32 0.22
C SER A 81 -0.37 -13.70 -0.08
N PHE A 82 -0.76 -13.69 -1.36
CA PHE A 82 -2.06 -13.17 -1.82
C PHE A 82 -3.13 -14.28 -1.99
N ILE A 83 -2.90 -15.46 -1.40
CA ILE A 83 -3.72 -16.68 -1.57
C ILE A 83 -5.12 -16.49 -0.98
#